data_AF-A0A8B3L9R1-F1
#
_entry.id   AF-A0A8B3L9R1-F1
#
_cell.length_a   1.000
_cell.length_b   1.000
_cell.length_c   1.000
_cell.angle_alpha   90.00
_cell.angle_beta   90.00
_cell.angle_gamma   90.00
#
_symmetry.space_group_name_H-M   'P 1'
#
loop_
_entity.id
_entity.type
_entity.pdbx_description
1 polymer ?
#
loop_
_entity_poly.entity_id
_entity_poly.type
_entity_poly.pdbx_seq_one_letter_code
_entity_poly.pdbx_strand_id
1 'polypeptide(L)' 'MLHSHAEIRRRIDALGPWFHNMELAGVETAPNHFLGNYPLIKWRKFAEAIP' A
#
# COMPACT_ATOMS: atom_id res chain seq x y z
N MET A 1 -8.68 11.96 12.39
CA MET A 1 -7.44 12.75 12.52
C MET A 1 -6.68 12.63 11.22
N LEU A 2 -6.11 13.71 10.69
CA LEU A 2 -5.18 13.65 9.56
C LEU A 2 -3.82 13.24 10.12
N HIS A 3 -3.34 12.06 9.76
CA HIS A 3 -1.98 11.63 10.09
C HIS A 3 -1.01 12.25 9.09
N SER A 4 0.15 12.72 9.56
CA SER A 4 1.22 13.15 8.65
C SER A 4 1.80 11.95 7.89
N HIS A 5 2.38 12.18 6.70
CA HIS A 5 3.05 11.10 5.95
C HIS A 5 4.16 10.43 6.78
N ALA A 6 4.89 11.18 7.60
CA ALA A 6 5.92 10.64 8.49
C ALA A 6 5.34 9.71 9.55
N GLU A 7 4.19 10.07 10.13
CA GLU A 7 3.50 9.21 11.10
C GLU A 7 2.98 7.93 10.44
N ILE A 8 2.42 8.03 9.23
CA ILE A 8 1.96 6.88 8.45
C ILE A 8 3.13 5.94 8.15
N ARG A 9 4.25 6.49 7.65
CA ARG A 9 5.47 5.72 7.38
C ARG A 9 5.97 4.97 8.61
N ARG A 10 6.05 5.64 9.77
CA ARG A 10 6.46 5.01 11.04
C ARG A 10 5.56 3.83 11.42
N ARG A 11 4.24 3.95 11.22
CA ARG A 11 3.28 2.88 11.53
C ARG A 11 3.38 1.72 10.54
N ILE A 12 3.59 2.02 9.26
CA ILE A 12 3.87 1.01 8.24
C ILE A 12 5.12 0.21 8.61
N ASP A 13 6.22 0.90 8.93
CA ASP A 13 7.49 0.26 9.29
C ASP A 13 7.34 -0.63 10.54
N ALA A 14 6.53 -0.22 11.51
CA ALA A 14 6.23 -1.00 12.71
C ALA A 14 5.40 -2.26 12.44
N LEU A 15 4.58 -2.26 11.39
CA LEU A 15 3.82 -3.43 10.95
C LEU A 15 4.64 -4.32 10.00
N GLY A 16 5.68 -3.80 9.36
CA GLY A 16 6.67 -4.57 8.62
C GLY A 16 6.08 -5.41 7.47
N PRO A 17 6.36 -6.72 7.40
CA PRO A 17 6.19 -7.53 6.18
C PRO A 17 4.74 -7.87 5.83
N TRP A 18 3.76 -7.45 6.64
CA TRP A 18 2.34 -7.73 6.39
C TRP A 18 1.78 -7.03 5.15
N PHE A 19 2.48 -6.03 4.62
CA PHE A 19 2.01 -5.25 3.48
C PHE A 19 2.54 -5.77 2.13
N HIS A 20 1.65 -5.84 1.14
CA HIS A 20 1.96 -6.17 -0.25
C HIS A 20 2.05 -4.94 -1.17
N ASN A 21 2.58 -3.84 -0.66
CA ASN A 21 2.70 -2.54 -1.35
C ASN A 21 1.37 -1.92 -1.81
N MET A 22 0.62 -1.36 -0.86
CA MET A 22 -0.54 -0.51 -1.08
C MET A 22 -0.15 0.96 -0.89
N GLU A 23 -0.92 1.87 -1.47
CA GLU A 23 -0.81 3.30 -1.16
C GLU A 23 -1.78 3.66 -0.03
N LEU A 24 -1.27 4.28 1.04
CA LEU A 24 -2.06 4.84 2.14
C LEU A 24 -1.77 6.33 2.26
N ALA A 25 -2.72 7.16 1.83
CA ALA A 25 -2.61 8.63 1.85
C ALA A 25 -1.26 9.12 1.28
N GLY A 26 -0.91 8.69 0.07
CA GLY A 26 0.33 9.07 -0.61
C GLY A 26 1.60 8.35 -0.12
N VAL A 27 1.50 7.41 0.83
CA VAL A 27 2.65 6.63 1.33
C VAL A 27 2.53 5.18 0.88
N GLU A 28 3.54 4.70 0.16
CA GLU A 28 3.67 3.28 -0.21
C GLU A 28 4.06 2.43 1.01
N THR A 29 3.35 1.33 1.22
CA THR A 29 3.54 0.47 2.39
C THR A 29 4.70 -0.51 2.26
N ALA A 30 5.11 -0.87 1.03
CA ALA A 30 6.25 -1.76 0.80
C ALA A 30 6.83 -1.57 -0.62
N PRO A 31 7.42 -0.42 -0.96
CA PRO A 31 7.85 -0.10 -2.34
C PRO A 31 8.87 -1.09 -2.93
N ASN A 32 9.65 -1.74 -2.07
CA ASN A 32 10.66 -2.73 -2.45
C ASN A 32 10.19 -4.19 -2.25
N HIS A 33 8.87 -4.43 -2.18
CA HIS A 33 8.32 -5.77 -1.98
C HIS A 33 8.73 -6.70 -3.14
N PHE A 34 9.17 -7.93 -2.85
CA PHE A 34 9.73 -8.85 -3.85
C PHE A 34 8.76 -9.25 -4.98
N LEU A 35 7.45 -9.16 -4.72
CA LEU A 35 6.39 -9.36 -5.74
C LEU A 35 6.01 -8.08 -6.51
N GLY A 36 6.70 -6.96 -6.28
CA GLY A 36 6.30 -5.64 -6.76
C GLY A 36 4.96 -5.19 -6.19
N ASN A 37 4.23 -4.33 -6.92
CA ASN A 37 2.88 -3.88 -6.55
C ASN A 37 1.80 -4.87 -7.02
N TYR A 38 1.84 -6.08 -6.47
CA TYR A 38 0.94 -7.17 -6.85
C TYR A 38 -0.56 -6.83 -6.66
N PRO A 39 -1.00 -6.20 -5.54
CA PRO A 39 -2.40 -5.83 -5.35
C PRO A 39 -2.94 -4.91 -6.44
N LEU A 40 -2.21 -3.85 -6.82
CA LEU A 40 -2.65 -2.93 -7.89
C LEU A 40 -2.74 -3.64 -9.24
N ILE A 41 -1.76 -4.50 -9.55
CA ILE A 41 -1.75 -5.29 -10.78
C ILE A 41 -2.99 -6.19 -10.85
N LYS A 42 -3.40 -6.81 -9.74
CA LYS A 42 -4.62 -7.63 -9.70
C LYS A 42 -5.88 -6.80 -9.76
N TRP A 43 -5.97 -5.75 -8.94
CA TRP A 43 -7.11 -4.83 -8.90
C TRP A 43 -7.46 -4.31 -10.29
N ARG A 44 -6.48 -3.79 -11.03
CA ARG A 44 -6.68 -3.24 -12.39
C ARG A 44 -7.36 -4.20 -13.37
N LYS A 45 -7.27 -5.52 -13.16
CA LYS A 45 -7.90 -6.51 -14.06
C LYS A 45 -9.40 -6.65 -13.88
N PHE A 46 -9.95 -6.24 -12.74
CA PHE A 46 -11.37 -6.40 -12.44
C PHE A 46 -12.02 -5.13 -11.88
N ALA A 47 -11.24 -4.06 -11.67
CA ALA A 47 -11.74 -2.77 -11.16
C ALA A 47 -12.95 -2.25 -11.96
N GLU A 48 -12.95 -2.42 -13.28
CA GLU A 48 -14.05 -1.99 -14.16
C GLU A 48 -15.36 -2.77 -13.93
N ALA A 49 -15.30 -3.92 -13.27
CA ALA A 49 -16.46 -4.74 -12.95
C ALA A 49 -17.00 -4.49 -11.53
N ILE A 50 -16.36 -3.64 -10.73
CA ILE A 50 -16.78 -3.29 -9.37
C ILE A 50 -17.54 -1.95 -9.41
N PRO A 51 -18.75 -1.86 -8.83
CA PRO A 51 -19.55 -0.62 -8.78
C PRO A 51 -18.86 0.56 -8.10
#